data_AF-A0A351GG16-F1
#
_entry.id   AF-A0A351GG16-F1
#
_cell.length_a   1.000
_cell.length_b   1.000
_cell.length_c   1.000
_cell.angle_alpha   90.00
_cell.angle_beta   90.00
_cell.angle_gamma   90.00
#
_symmetry.space_group_name_H-M   'P 1'
#
loop_
_entity.id
_entity.type
_entity.pdbx_description
1 polymer ?
#
loop_
_entity_poly.entity_id
_entity_poly.type
_entity_poly.pdbx_seq_one_letter_code
_entity_poly.pdbx_strand_id
1 'polypeptide(L)' 'MTEQQIQKKRIDQLEKEGYYVLKLIKTNKNGIPDVVAMHPEKGVLFSEIKTPKGRLSKIQEYRLKEIKGYGFDVEVYRGD' A
#
# COMPACT_ATOMS: atom_id res chain seq x y z
N MET A 1 -17.23 -2.43 -4.48
CA MET A 1 -16.08 -3.31 -4.18
C MET A 1 -15.60 -2.98 -2.77
N THR A 2 -15.40 -3.99 -1.92
CA THR A 2 -14.87 -3.79 -0.56
C THR A 2 -13.38 -3.46 -0.60
N GLU A 3 -12.81 -2.89 0.46
CA GLU A 3 -11.36 -2.68 0.55
C GLU A 3 -10.58 -3.98 0.40
N GLN A 4 -11.09 -5.09 0.94
CA GLN A 4 -10.49 -6.41 0.76
C GLN A 4 -10.45 -6.85 -0.72
N GLN A 5 -11.53 -6.61 -1.48
CA GLN A 5 -11.59 -6.94 -2.90
C GLN A 5 -10.65 -6.04 -3.73
N ILE A 6 -10.58 -4.75 -3.40
CA ILE A 6 -9.65 -3.79 -4.04
C ILE A 6 -8.20 -4.17 -3.73
N GLN A 7 -7.90 -4.54 -2.48
CA GLN A 7 -6.58 -5.00 -2.08
C GLN A 7 -6.18 -6.25 -2.86
N LYS A 8 -7.07 -7.23 -2.98
CA LYS A 8 -6.81 -8.42 -3.80
C LYS A 8 -6.50 -8.04 -5.26
N LYS A 9 -7.33 -7.18 -5.87
CA LYS A 9 -7.11 -6.70 -7.25
C LYS A 9 -5.71 -6.06 -7.41
N ARG A 10 -5.30 -5.22 -6.45
CA ARG A 10 -4.01 -4.54 -6.49
C ARG A 10 -2.83 -5.49 -6.33
N ILE A 11 -2.93 -6.46 -5.43
CA ILE A 11 -1.92 -7.51 -5.26
C ILE A 11 -1.76 -8.29 -6.57
N ASP A 12 -2.86 -8.77 -7.15
CA ASP A 12 -2.84 -9.53 -8.41
C ASP A 12 -2.21 -8.70 -9.57
N GLN A 13 -2.39 -7.38 -9.58
CA GLN A 13 -1.76 -6.48 -10.57
C GLN A 13 -0.26 -6.34 -10.33
N LEU A 14 0.16 -6.01 -9.10
CA LEU A 14 1.57 -5.82 -8.76
C LEU A 14 2.38 -7.11 -8.96
N GLU A 15 1.82 -8.28 -8.61
CA GLU A 15 2.45 -9.57 -8.87
C GLU A 15 2.63 -9.82 -10.38
N LYS A 16 1.64 -9.48 -11.22
CA LYS A 16 1.76 -9.55 -12.69
C LYS A 16 2.82 -8.59 -13.24
N GLU A 17 3.04 -7.46 -12.56
CA GLU A 17 4.07 -6.49 -12.90
C GLU A 17 5.48 -6.91 -12.42
N GLY A 18 5.61 -8.07 -11.78
CA GLY A 18 6.89 -8.65 -11.34
C GLY A 18 7.29 -8.31 -9.91
N TYR A 19 6.40 -7.70 -9.12
CA TYR A 19 6.67 -7.43 -7.71
C TYR A 19 6.51 -8.70 -6.86
N TYR A 20 7.35 -8.84 -5.84
CA TYR A 20 7.08 -9.69 -4.69
C TYR A 20 6.24 -8.90 -3.67
N VAL A 21 5.03 -9.39 -3.37
CA VAL A 21 4.01 -8.61 -2.64
C VAL A 21 3.68 -9.27 -1.31
N LEU A 22 3.66 -8.47 -0.22
CA LEU A 22 3.30 -8.91 1.12
C LEU A 22 2.18 -8.04 1.70
N LYS A 23 1.23 -8.69 2.40
CA LYS A 23 0.26 -8.00 3.24
C LYS A 23 0.87 -7.66 4.59
N LEU A 24 0.72 -6.42 5.02
CA LEU A 24 1.20 -5.94 6.33
C LEU A 24 0.05 -6.04 7.34
N ILE A 25 -0.01 -7.16 8.06
CA ILE A 25 -1.08 -7.42 9.03
C ILE A 25 -0.69 -6.96 10.44
N LYS A 26 0.57 -7.19 10.84
CA LYS A 26 1.06 -6.89 12.18
C LYS A 26 2.44 -6.25 12.10
N THR A 27 2.51 -5.01 12.56
CA THR A 27 3.72 -4.18 12.59
C THR A 27 3.88 -3.52 13.96
N ASN A 28 5.09 -3.10 14.30
CA ASN A 28 5.35 -2.35 15.53
C ASN A 28 4.81 -0.90 15.51
N LYS A 29 4.40 -0.42 14.33
CA LYS A 29 3.84 0.91 14.09
C LYS A 29 2.40 0.78 13.59
N ASN A 30 1.51 1.60 14.13
CA ASN A 30 0.12 1.72 13.68
C ASN A 30 0.01 2.61 12.43
N GLY A 31 -1.04 2.40 11.65
CA GLY A 31 -1.35 3.17 10.42
C GLY A 31 -0.39 2.88 9.27
N ILE A 32 0.32 1.75 9.31
CA ILE A 32 1.18 1.30 8.22
C ILE A 32 0.32 0.89 7.02
N PRO A 33 0.77 1.17 5.77
CA PRO A 33 0.06 0.77 4.56
C PRO A 33 -0.26 -0.72 4.51
N ASP A 34 -1.35 -1.09 3.85
CA ASP A 34 -1.84 -2.47 3.87
C ASP A 34 -0.92 -3.47 3.13
N VAL A 35 -0.19 -2.99 2.12
CA VAL A 35 0.63 -3.82 1.22
C VAL A 35 2.00 -3.19 1.03
N VAL A 36 3.03 -4.04 0.98
CA VAL A 36 4.35 -3.69 0.44
C VAL A 36 4.66 -4.56 -0.77
N ALA A 37 5.13 -3.93 -1.84
CA ALA A 37 5.53 -4.57 -3.08
C ALA A 37 6.99 -4.23 -3.38
N MET A 38 7.81 -5.24 -3.66
CA MET A 38 9.25 -5.09 -3.90
C MET A 38 9.63 -5.63 -5.27
N HIS A 39 10.37 -4.85 -6.06
CA HIS A 39 10.86 -5.23 -7.38
C HIS A 39 12.33 -4.82 -7.52
N PRO A 40 13.20 -5.66 -8.13
CA PRO A 40 14.63 -5.38 -8.24
C PRO A 40 14.95 -4.08 -9.00
N GLU A 41 14.23 -3.81 -10.09
CA GLU A 41 14.44 -2.61 -10.92
C GLU A 41 13.51 -1.42 -10.59
N LYS A 42 12.25 -1.68 -10.18
CA LYS A 42 11.24 -0.64 -9.92
C LYS A 42 11.19 -0.18 -8.47
N GLY A 43 11.97 -0.79 -7.57
CA GLY A 43 12.06 -0.39 -6.17
C GLY A 43 10.97 -0.96 -5.26
N VAL A 44 10.74 -0.29 -4.13
CA VAL A 44 9.80 -0.71 -3.08
C VAL A 44 8.65 0.28 -2.98
N LEU A 45 7.42 -0.24 -3.15
CA LEU A 45 6.17 0.51 -3.08
C LEU A 45 5.35 0.07 -1.87
N PHE A 46 4.93 1.03 -1.04
CA PHE A 46 3.93 0.82 -0.01
C PHE A 46 2.57 1.33 -0.49
N SER A 47 1.56 0.45 -0.49
CA SER A 47 0.22 0.77 -0.98
C SER A 47 -0.79 0.71 0.16
N GLU A 48 -1.39 1.86 0.47
CA GLU A 48 -2.56 1.96 1.34
C GLU A 48 -3.82 1.81 0.48
N ILE A 49 -4.68 0.88 0.85
CA ILE A 49 -5.89 0.54 0.09
C ILE A 49 -7.07 1.29 0.67
N LYS A 50 -7.81 1.98 -0.19
CA LYS A 50 -9.09 2.59 0.17
C LYS A 50 -10.16 2.24 -0.83
N THR A 51 -11.40 2.24 -0.36
CA THR A 51 -12.53 2.35 -1.30
C THR A 51 -12.48 3.70 -2.04
N PRO A 52 -13.21 3.86 -3.16
CA PRO A 52 -13.28 5.14 -3.87
C PRO A 52 -13.66 6.34 -2.96
N LYS A 53 -14.48 6.10 -1.93
CA LYS A 53 -14.90 7.11 -0.94
C LYS A 53 -14.14 7.03 0.39
N GLY A 54 -13.25 6.04 0.57
CA GLY A 54 -12.52 5.79 1.81
C GLY A 54 -11.56 6.92 2.14
N ARG A 55 -11.53 7.36 3.40
CA ARG A 55 -10.66 8.45 3.84
C ARG A 55 -9.46 7.89 4.58
N LEU A 56 -8.31 8.55 4.44
CA LEU A 56 -7.17 8.26 5.30
C LEU A 56 -7.49 8.74 6.72
N SER A 57 -7.07 7.95 7.70
CA SER A 57 -6.97 8.45 9.07
C SER A 57 -5.71 9.33 9.21
N LYS A 58 -5.69 10.23 10.20
CA LYS A 58 -4.53 11.09 10.48
C LYS A 58 -3.23 10.30 10.69
N ILE A 59 -3.32 9.11 11.31
CA ILE A 59 -2.14 8.26 11.53
C ILE A 59 -1.62 7.65 10.22
N GLN A 60 -2.50 7.29 9.29
CA GLN A 60 -2.10 6.81 7.97
C GLN A 60 -1.44 7.93 7.16
N GLU A 61 -2.00 9.13 7.17
CA GLU A 61 -1.36 10.31 6.54
C GLU A 61 0.04 10.56 7.08
N TYR A 62 0.20 10.48 8.41
CA TYR A 62 1.50 10.60 9.06
C TYR A 62 2.48 9.52 8.60
N ARG A 63 2.06 8.24 8.57
CA ARG A 63 2.93 7.14 8.14
C ARG A 63 3.30 7.20 6.67
N LEU A 64 2.38 7.58 5.79
CA LEU A 64 2.69 7.78 4.38
C LEU A 64 3.75 8.88 4.19
N LYS A 65 3.64 10.00 4.91
CA LYS A 65 4.66 11.06 4.91
C LYS A 65 5.99 10.59 5.48
N GLU A 66 5.98 9.84 6.58
CA GLU A 66 7.18 9.28 7.21
C GLU A 66 7.92 8.32 6.26
N ILE A 67 7.21 7.34 5.68
CA ILE A 67 7.76 6.36 4.73
C ILE A 67 8.34 7.08 3.49
N LYS A 68 7.60 8.05 2.95
CA LYS A 68 8.08 8.89 1.84
C LYS A 68 9.33 9.69 2.22
N GLY A 69 9.42 10.16 3.47
CA GLY A 69 10.58 10.86 4.01
C GLY A 69 11.85 9.99 4.07
N TYR A 70 11.70 8.66 4.18
CA TYR A 70 12.81 7.70 4.07
C TYR A 70 13.18 7.35 2.61
N GLY A 71 12.52 7.96 1.62
CA GLY A 71 12.82 7.75 0.19
C GLY A 71 12.11 6.56 -0.45
N PHE A 72 11.12 5.97 0.21
CA PHE A 72 10.30 4.91 -0.37
C PHE A 72 9.06 5.46 -1.09
N ASP A 73 8.63 4.75 -2.12
CA ASP A 73 7.41 5.09 -2.83
C ASP A 73 6.18 4.69 -2.02
N VAL A 74 5.17 5.57 -2.05
CA VAL A 74 3.90 5.36 -1.36
C VAL A 74 2.73 5.73 -2.27
N GLU A 75 1.65 4.96 -2.19
CA GLU A 75 0.41 5.25 -2.90
C GLU A 75 -0.84 5.07 -2.02
N VAL A 76 -1.93 5.70 -2.46
CA VAL A 76 -3.28 5.44 -1.96
C VAL A 76 -4.09 4.86 -3.12
N TYR A 77 -4.23 3.53 -3.16
CA TYR A 77 -4.89 2.85 -4.27
C TYR A 77 -6.40 2.72 -4.01
N ARG A 78 -7.21 3.15 -4.99
CA ARG A 78 -8.68 3.28 -4.85
C ARG A 78 -9.50 2.35 -5.74
N GLY A 79 -8.83 1.46 -6.48
CA GLY A 79 -9.51 0.40 -7.24
C GLY A 79 -9.85 0.74 -8.69
N ASP A 80 -9.27 1.79 -9.26
CA ASP A 80 -9.33 2.08 -10.71
C ASP A 80 -9.01 0.82 -11.53
#